data_AF-A0AAW4PDZ2-F1
#
_entry.id   AF-A0AAW4PDZ2-F1
#
_cell.length_a   1.000
_cell.length_b   1.000
_cell.length_c   1.000
_cell.angle_alpha   90.00
_cell.angle_beta   90.00
_cell.angle_gamma   90.00
#
_symmetry.space_group_name_H-M   'P 1'
#
loop_
_entity.id
_entity.type
_entity.pdbx_description
1 polymer ?
#
loop_
_entity_poly.entity_id
_entity_poly.type
_entity_poly.pdbx_seq_one_letter_code
_entity_poly.pdbx_strand_id
1 'polypeptide(L)'
;MVDVMGHFAFGLLFAVPAWFVWGGRVSVVFIALTTTTAMLPDVDLVLSNVFPQTISHHGVTHTLLFVVAVSVVVAAIVTPILRKRVDSLTRGDRFDGTSLFLFVAGAFTLGGASHLFADMLSAPDIAPPVNPFWPFFAKPWSVNVLYYNSIWANAVLLATALALHLGLWYAFDPFDHRYRIEAAKTAE
;
A
#
# COMPACT_ATOMS: atom_id res chain seq x y z
N MET A 1 -1.63 -18.04 -4.09
CA MET A 1 -1.11 -16.66 -4.15
C MET A 1 -2.32 -15.70 -4.21
N VAL A 2 -2.33 -14.43 -4.68
CA VAL A 2 -3.39 -13.50 -5.34
C VAL A 2 -2.84 -13.08 -6.69
N ASP A 3 -3.64 -13.18 -7.77
CA ASP A 3 -3.12 -12.79 -9.08
C ASP A 3 -2.75 -11.33 -8.89
N VAL A 4 -1.64 -10.89 -9.45
CA VAL A 4 -0.99 -9.61 -9.13
C VAL A 4 -2.01 -8.45 -9.13
N MET A 5 -3.02 -8.52 -10.00
CA MET A 5 -4.17 -7.61 -10.05
C MET A 5 -4.98 -7.51 -8.75
N GLY A 6 -5.31 -8.64 -8.10
CA GLY A 6 -6.08 -8.67 -6.87
C GLY A 6 -5.33 -8.07 -5.68
N HIS A 7 -4.02 -8.35 -5.54
CA HIS A 7 -3.19 -7.71 -4.50
C HIS A 7 -3.10 -6.19 -4.71
N PHE A 8 -2.90 -5.72 -5.94
CA PHE A 8 -2.95 -4.29 -6.23
C PHE A 8 -4.31 -3.67 -5.91
N ALA A 9 -5.41 -4.38 -6.21
CA ALA A 9 -6.74 -3.89 -5.87
C ALA A 9 -6.92 -3.75 -4.35
N PHE A 10 -6.46 -4.71 -3.55
CA PHE A 10 -6.47 -4.59 -2.09
C PHE A 10 -5.55 -3.48 -1.57
N GLY A 11 -4.37 -3.32 -2.16
CA GLY A 11 -3.47 -2.20 -1.85
C GLY A 11 -4.13 -0.84 -2.07
N LEU A 12 -4.85 -0.67 -3.19
CA LEU A 12 -5.67 0.52 -3.45
C LEU A 12 -6.77 0.68 -2.39
N LEU A 13 -7.56 -0.36 -2.12
CA LEU A 13 -8.65 -0.31 -1.13
C LEU A 13 -8.15 0.09 0.27
N PHE A 14 -7.00 -0.45 0.70
CA PHE A 14 -6.39 -0.10 1.99
C PHE A 14 -5.81 1.32 2.00
N ALA A 15 -5.51 1.90 0.84
CA ALA A 15 -5.04 3.26 0.71
C ALA A 15 -6.15 4.32 0.68
N VAL A 16 -7.43 3.93 0.60
CA VAL A 16 -8.59 4.85 0.59
C VAL A 16 -8.56 5.90 1.71
N PRO A 17 -8.19 5.58 2.97
CA PRO A 17 -8.11 6.58 4.03
C PRO A 17 -7.21 7.78 3.71
N ALA A 18 -6.24 7.64 2.79
CA ALA A 18 -5.31 8.70 2.42
C ALA A 18 -6.01 9.96 1.88
N TRP A 19 -7.16 9.82 1.22
CA TRP A 19 -7.94 10.95 0.72
C TRP A 19 -8.53 11.84 1.83
N PHE A 20 -8.70 11.28 3.02
CA PHE A 20 -9.30 11.98 4.17
C PHE A 20 -8.24 12.53 5.14
N VAL A 21 -7.02 12.01 5.07
CA VAL A 21 -5.90 12.39 5.95
C VAL A 21 -4.99 13.43 5.30
N TRP A 22 -4.72 13.26 3.99
CA TRP A 22 -3.84 14.15 3.23
C TRP A 22 -4.58 14.79 2.06
N GLY A 23 -4.03 15.90 1.56
CA GLY A 23 -4.54 16.60 0.38
C GLY A 23 -3.67 16.44 -0.86
N GLY A 24 -4.30 16.47 -2.03
CA GLY A 24 -3.66 16.57 -3.34
C GLY A 24 -2.57 15.52 -3.58
N ARG A 25 -1.37 15.99 -3.93
CA ARG A 25 -0.24 15.13 -4.34
C ARG A 25 0.25 14.20 -3.22
N VAL A 26 0.10 14.58 -1.96
CA VAL A 26 0.57 13.77 -0.82
C VAL A 26 -0.25 12.49 -0.72
N SER A 27 -1.57 12.58 -0.89
CA SER A 27 -2.47 11.42 -0.91
C SER A 27 -2.12 10.47 -2.05
N VAL A 28 -1.89 11.01 -3.25
CA VAL A 28 -1.50 10.22 -4.43
C VAL A 28 -0.19 9.46 -4.19
N VAL A 29 0.82 10.10 -3.59
CA VAL A 29 2.09 9.45 -3.25
C VAL A 29 1.89 8.34 -2.22
N PHE A 30 1.05 8.56 -1.20
CA PHE A 30 0.74 7.53 -0.21
C PHE A 30 0.07 6.33 -0.87
N ILE A 31 -0.95 6.58 -1.70
CA ILE A 31 -1.68 5.55 -2.43
C ILE A 31 -0.74 4.74 -3.32
N ALA A 32 0.12 5.40 -4.08
CA ALA A 32 1.10 4.74 -4.94
C ALA A 32 2.07 3.88 -4.12
N LEU A 33 2.54 4.39 -2.98
CA LEU A 33 3.45 3.67 -2.11
C LEU A 33 2.77 2.45 -1.49
N THR A 34 1.59 2.59 -0.87
CA THR A 34 0.80 1.48 -0.30
C THR A 34 0.47 0.41 -1.33
N THR A 35 0.05 0.82 -2.53
CA THR A 35 -0.30 -0.11 -3.61
C THR A 35 0.92 -0.89 -4.09
N THR A 36 2.07 -0.23 -4.24
CA THR A 36 3.30 -0.90 -4.67
C THR A 36 3.85 -1.82 -3.58
N THR A 37 3.81 -1.40 -2.32
CA THR A 37 4.32 -2.19 -1.19
C THR A 37 3.45 -3.39 -0.87
N ALA A 38 2.21 -3.44 -1.38
CA ALA A 38 1.38 -4.64 -1.31
C ALA A 38 2.11 -5.86 -1.88
N MET A 39 2.90 -5.74 -2.94
CA MET A 39 3.60 -6.88 -3.52
C MET A 39 4.86 -7.36 -2.75
N LEU A 40 5.26 -6.68 -1.67
CA LEU A 40 6.52 -6.99 -0.98
C LEU A 40 6.56 -8.35 -0.29
N PRO A 41 5.48 -8.86 0.35
CA PRO A 41 5.51 -10.19 0.95
C PRO A 41 5.88 -11.29 -0.07
N ASP A 42 5.38 -11.18 -1.30
CA ASP A 42 5.64 -12.12 -2.41
C ASP A 42 7.05 -12.04 -3.00
N VAL A 43 7.89 -11.12 -2.56
CA VAL A 43 9.34 -11.18 -2.85
C VAL A 43 9.93 -12.50 -2.33
N ASP A 44 9.29 -13.12 -1.33
CA ASP A 44 9.65 -14.45 -0.86
C ASP A 44 9.54 -15.56 -1.91
N LEU A 45 8.75 -15.40 -2.98
CA LEU A 45 8.70 -16.35 -4.09
C LEU A 45 10.03 -16.36 -4.83
N VAL A 46 10.57 -15.17 -5.13
CA VAL A 46 11.89 -15.03 -5.75
C VAL A 46 12.97 -15.56 -4.82
N LEU A 47 12.89 -15.22 -3.52
CA LEU A 47 13.87 -15.67 -2.55
C LEU A 47 13.80 -17.19 -2.28
N SER A 48 12.61 -17.79 -2.32
CA SER A 48 12.42 -19.24 -2.14
C SER A 48 13.01 -20.03 -3.31
N ASN A 49 13.02 -19.46 -4.53
CA ASN A 49 13.72 -20.06 -5.66
C ASN A 49 15.26 -20.10 -5.45
N VAL A 50 15.82 -19.17 -4.68
CA VAL A 50 17.27 -19.09 -4.40
C VAL A 50 17.65 -19.83 -3.11
N PHE A 51 16.78 -19.78 -2.09
CA PHE A 51 17.01 -20.34 -0.75
C PHE A 51 15.84 -21.24 -0.31
N PRO A 52 15.52 -22.33 -1.05
CA PRO A 52 14.31 -23.12 -0.85
C PRO A 52 14.23 -23.84 0.50
N GLN A 53 15.39 -24.07 1.14
CA GLN A 53 15.47 -24.73 2.45
C GLN A 53 15.23 -23.77 3.62
N THR A 54 15.22 -22.46 3.37
CA THR A 54 15.18 -21.44 4.43
C THR A 54 13.96 -20.54 4.29
N ILE A 55 13.51 -20.29 3.06
CA ILE A 55 12.41 -19.37 2.78
C ILE A 55 11.28 -20.15 2.13
N SER A 56 10.15 -20.20 2.83
CA SER A 56 8.89 -20.70 2.30
C SER A 56 7.99 -19.52 1.97
N HIS A 57 7.37 -19.59 0.80
CA HIS A 57 6.21 -18.76 0.50
C HIS A 57 5.10 -19.03 1.54
N HIS A 58 4.36 -17.99 1.92
CA HIS A 58 3.42 -17.99 3.06
C HIS A 58 4.06 -18.28 4.43
N GLY A 59 5.38 -18.08 4.55
CA GLY A 59 6.13 -18.18 5.79
C GLY A 59 6.10 -16.88 6.62
N VAL A 60 7.23 -16.54 7.23
CA VAL A 60 7.36 -15.38 8.15
C VAL A 60 7.02 -14.05 7.46
N THR A 61 7.31 -13.91 6.18
CA THR A 61 7.00 -12.76 5.33
C THR A 61 5.51 -12.44 5.24
N HIS A 62 4.67 -13.45 5.41
CA HIS A 62 3.21 -13.38 5.38
C HIS A 62 2.61 -13.31 6.79
N THR A 63 3.30 -12.64 7.71
CA THR A 63 2.82 -12.37 9.08
C THR A 63 2.68 -10.88 9.33
N LEU A 64 1.66 -10.48 10.08
CA LEU A 64 1.44 -9.07 10.44
C LEU A 64 2.63 -8.52 11.23
N LEU A 65 3.22 -9.35 12.11
CA LEU A 65 4.39 -8.95 12.89
C LEU A 65 5.58 -8.61 11.97
N PHE A 66 5.87 -9.47 10.98
CA PHE A 66 6.96 -9.21 10.05
C PHE A 66 6.70 -7.95 9.23
N VAL A 67 5.49 -7.79 8.67
CA VAL A 67 5.10 -6.61 7.89
C VAL A 67 5.30 -5.34 8.70
N VAL A 68 4.78 -5.29 9.94
CA VAL A 68 4.92 -4.11 10.80
C VAL A 68 6.39 -3.85 11.15
N ALA A 69 7.14 -4.88 11.55
CA ALA A 69 8.54 -4.74 11.92
C ALA A 69 9.41 -4.22 10.77
N VAL A 70 9.27 -4.80 9.58
CA VAL A 70 9.98 -4.35 8.37
C VAL A 70 9.55 -2.94 7.99
N SER A 71 8.26 -2.60 8.07
CA SER A 71 7.76 -1.25 7.78
C SER A 71 8.40 -0.19 8.68
N VAL A 72 8.53 -0.48 9.98
CA VAL A 72 9.21 0.39 10.95
C VAL A 72 10.69 0.54 10.61
N VAL A 73 11.39 -0.56 10.32
CA VAL A 73 12.81 -0.53 9.95
C VAL A 73 13.02 0.28 8.66
N VAL A 74 12.22 0.04 7.63
CA VAL A 74 12.28 0.77 6.36
C VAL A 74 12.02 2.26 6.60
N ALA A 75 10.98 2.61 7.35
CA ALA A 75 10.69 4.01 7.67
C ALA A 75 11.84 4.68 8.43
N ALA A 76 12.46 3.98 9.38
CA ALA A 76 13.61 4.49 10.15
C ALA A 76 14.83 4.76 9.25
N ILE A 77 15.06 3.93 8.23
CA ILE A 77 16.15 4.09 7.26
C ILE A 77 15.84 5.20 6.24
N VAL A 78 14.63 5.19 5.66
CA VAL A 78 14.24 6.06 4.55
C VAL A 78 14.04 7.51 5.00
N THR A 79 13.46 7.71 6.19
CA THR A 79 13.16 9.05 6.71
C THR A 79 14.37 9.98 6.75
N PRO A 80 15.51 9.65 7.38
CA PRO A 80 16.66 10.55 7.42
C PRO A 80 17.28 10.79 6.04
N ILE A 81 17.17 9.83 5.12
CA ILE A 81 17.69 9.95 3.74
C ILE A 81 16.84 10.95 2.95
N LEU A 82 15.51 10.84 3.03
CA LEU A 82 14.60 11.63 2.20
C LEU A 82 14.19 12.96 2.82
N ARG A 83 14.32 13.13 4.14
CA ARG A 83 13.85 14.32 4.87
C ARG A 83 14.26 15.63 4.20
N LYS A 84 15.56 15.83 3.94
CA LYS A 84 16.05 17.07 3.32
C LYS A 84 15.43 17.34 1.95
N ARG A 85 15.21 16.27 1.16
CA ARG A 85 14.63 16.38 -0.17
C ARG A 85 13.15 16.73 -0.08
N VAL A 86 12.41 16.05 0.79
CA VAL A 86 10.99 16.32 1.05
C VAL A 86 10.81 17.76 1.54
N ASP A 87 11.57 18.20 2.56
CA ASP A 87 11.52 19.56 3.10
C ASP A 87 11.73 20.62 2.00
N SER A 88 12.70 20.39 1.10
CA SER A 88 12.95 21.31 -0.03
C SER A 88 11.82 21.37 -1.05
N LEU A 89 11.12 20.25 -1.26
CA LEU A 89 10.03 20.15 -2.23
C LEU A 89 8.72 20.70 -1.67
N THR A 90 8.49 20.59 -0.36
CA THR A 90 7.29 21.08 0.33
C THR A 90 7.42 22.53 0.80
N ARG A 91 8.57 23.18 0.56
CA ARG A 91 8.85 24.58 0.95
C ARG A 91 8.60 24.87 2.44
N GLY A 92 8.77 23.88 3.30
CA GLY A 92 8.56 24.02 4.75
C GLY A 92 7.11 23.89 5.22
N ASP A 93 6.14 23.69 4.31
CA ASP A 93 4.76 23.43 4.69
C ASP A 93 4.60 21.96 5.15
N ARG A 94 4.79 21.75 6.46
CA ARG A 94 4.19 20.68 7.29
C ARG A 94 4.48 19.22 6.94
N PHE A 95 5.74 18.82 6.76
CA PHE A 95 6.13 17.41 6.80
C PHE A 95 7.39 17.20 7.64
N ASP A 96 7.23 17.20 8.97
CA ASP A 96 8.36 16.96 9.87
C ASP A 96 8.85 15.50 9.81
N GLY A 97 9.99 15.22 10.44
CA GLY A 97 10.60 13.88 10.41
C GLY A 97 9.67 12.79 10.96
N THR A 98 8.88 13.11 11.98
CA THR A 98 7.89 12.20 12.56
C THR A 98 6.77 11.89 11.57
N SER A 99 6.24 12.93 10.91
CA SER A 99 5.19 12.79 9.89
C SER A 99 5.69 11.96 8.70
N LEU A 100 6.93 12.18 8.25
CA LEU A 100 7.53 11.39 7.19
C LEU A 100 7.73 9.93 7.60
N PHE A 101 8.19 9.69 8.83
CA PHE A 101 8.33 8.35 9.37
C PHE A 101 6.98 7.62 9.41
N LEU A 102 5.94 8.25 9.97
CA LEU A 102 4.61 7.66 10.06
C LEU A 102 3.98 7.46 8.68
N PHE A 103 4.23 8.37 7.74
CA PHE A 103 3.79 8.23 6.35
C PHE A 103 4.41 7.00 5.69
N VAL A 104 5.72 6.83 5.78
CA VAL A 104 6.40 5.66 5.17
C VAL A 104 6.01 4.37 5.90
N ALA A 105 6.06 4.35 7.24
CA ALA A 105 5.71 3.19 8.04
C ALA A 105 4.25 2.77 7.80
N GLY A 106 3.33 3.74 7.75
CA GLY A 106 1.92 3.53 7.48
C GLY A 106 1.69 2.98 6.08
N ALA A 107 2.34 3.55 5.06
CA ALA A 107 2.18 3.09 3.69
C ALA A 107 2.67 1.64 3.50
N PHE A 108 3.84 1.29 4.04
CA PHE A 108 4.37 -0.08 4.00
C PHE A 108 3.53 -1.04 4.83
N THR A 109 3.07 -0.62 6.01
CA THR A 109 2.24 -1.47 6.89
C THR A 109 0.90 -1.77 6.23
N LEU A 110 0.22 -0.75 5.68
CA LEU A 110 -1.06 -0.94 5.01
C LEU A 110 -0.90 -1.75 3.72
N GLY A 111 0.18 -1.53 2.96
CA GLY A 111 0.45 -2.32 1.77
C GLY A 111 0.63 -3.79 2.11
N GLY A 112 1.59 -4.11 2.98
CA GLY A 112 1.80 -5.50 3.41
C GLY A 112 0.57 -6.11 4.09
N ALA A 113 -0.15 -5.37 4.93
CA ALA A 113 -1.37 -5.89 5.56
C ALA A 113 -2.49 -6.17 4.53
N SER A 114 -2.62 -5.33 3.50
CA SER A 114 -3.58 -5.55 2.41
C SER A 114 -3.27 -6.83 1.62
N HIS A 115 -1.99 -7.16 1.47
CA HIS A 115 -1.53 -8.39 0.84
C HIS A 115 -1.98 -9.62 1.63
N LEU A 116 -1.64 -9.65 2.92
CA LEU A 116 -2.05 -10.72 3.83
C LEU A 116 -3.58 -10.84 3.84
N PHE A 117 -4.30 -9.71 3.85
CA PHE A 117 -5.76 -9.72 3.81
C PHE A 117 -6.31 -10.31 2.50
N ALA A 118 -5.68 -10.02 1.37
CA ALA A 118 -6.03 -10.63 0.09
C ALA A 118 -5.82 -12.16 0.12
N ASP A 119 -4.66 -12.62 0.60
CA ASP A 119 -4.37 -14.06 0.71
C ASP A 119 -5.32 -14.75 1.68
N MET A 120 -5.65 -14.08 2.78
CA MET A 120 -6.61 -14.54 3.76
C MET A 120 -8.04 -14.68 3.19
N LEU A 121 -8.46 -13.82 2.26
CA LEU A 121 -9.78 -13.90 1.61
C LEU A 121 -9.81 -14.80 0.37
N SER A 122 -8.64 -15.25 -0.07
CA SER A 122 -8.51 -16.15 -1.20
C SER A 122 -8.85 -17.58 -0.80
N ALA A 123 -9.55 -18.29 -1.70
CA ALA A 123 -9.75 -19.71 -1.56
C ALA A 123 -8.39 -20.46 -1.60
N PRO A 124 -8.19 -21.56 -0.86
CA PRO A 124 -6.98 -22.38 -0.92
C PRO A 124 -6.98 -23.28 -2.17
N ASP A 125 -7.44 -22.76 -3.31
CA ASP A 125 -7.52 -23.49 -4.57
C ASP A 125 -6.14 -23.62 -5.24
N ILE A 126 -5.22 -22.69 -4.97
CA ILE A 126 -3.88 -22.68 -5.57
C ILE A 126 -2.70 -22.46 -4.62
N ALA A 127 -2.94 -22.20 -3.33
CA ALA A 127 -1.87 -22.07 -2.34
C ALA A 127 -2.33 -22.45 -0.92
N PRO A 128 -1.39 -22.87 -0.05
CA PRO A 128 -1.69 -23.10 1.36
C PRO A 128 -2.23 -21.82 2.03
N PRO A 129 -3.10 -21.90 3.03
CA PRO A 129 -3.49 -20.72 3.78
C PRO A 129 -2.31 -20.06 4.50
N VAL A 130 -2.37 -18.75 4.71
CA VAL A 130 -1.37 -17.98 5.46
C VAL A 130 -1.55 -18.12 6.98
N ASN A 131 -0.48 -17.85 7.74
CA ASN A 131 -0.47 -17.81 9.20
C ASN A 131 -0.25 -16.37 9.71
N PRO A 132 -1.19 -15.44 9.49
CA PRO A 132 -0.95 -14.00 9.64
C PRO A 132 -0.58 -13.57 11.07
N PHE A 133 -0.97 -14.37 12.07
CA PHE A 133 -0.80 -14.10 13.50
C PHE A 133 0.36 -14.87 14.15
N TRP A 134 1.16 -15.59 13.37
CA TRP A 134 2.38 -16.22 13.88
C TRP A 134 3.37 -15.14 14.37
N PRO A 135 4.11 -15.35 15.48
CA PRO A 135 4.24 -16.58 16.29
C PRO A 135 3.20 -16.73 17.41
N PHE A 136 2.30 -15.77 17.59
CA PHE A 136 1.36 -15.77 18.71
C PHE A 136 0.20 -16.76 18.52
N PHE A 137 -0.19 -17.00 17.27
CA PHE A 137 -1.20 -17.98 16.90
C PHE A 137 -0.76 -18.75 15.66
N ALA A 138 -0.47 -20.04 15.85
CA ALA A 138 0.18 -20.88 14.85
C ALA A 138 -0.79 -21.59 13.89
N LYS A 139 -2.10 -21.26 13.92
CA LYS A 139 -3.07 -21.89 13.02
C LYS A 139 -3.26 -21.05 11.75
N PRO A 140 -3.41 -21.71 10.59
CA PRO A 140 -3.73 -21.03 9.35
C PRO A 140 -5.09 -20.34 9.44
N TRP A 141 -5.22 -19.21 8.72
CA TRP A 141 -6.48 -18.48 8.60
C TRP A 141 -6.80 -18.21 7.13
N SER A 142 -8.03 -18.53 6.73
CA SER A 142 -8.55 -18.22 5.40
C SER A 142 -10.08 -18.17 5.44
N VAL A 143 -10.67 -17.32 4.59
CA VAL A 143 -12.10 -17.22 4.34
C VAL A 143 -12.29 -17.28 2.83
N ASN A 144 -12.99 -18.31 2.35
CA ASN A 144 -13.14 -18.59 0.92
C ASN A 144 -14.17 -17.67 0.25
N VAL A 145 -13.84 -16.39 0.07
CA VAL A 145 -14.77 -15.39 -0.51
C VAL A 145 -14.40 -15.08 -1.96
N LEU A 146 -13.11 -15.04 -2.28
CA LEU A 146 -12.63 -14.62 -3.60
C LEU A 146 -12.05 -15.79 -4.38
N TYR A 147 -12.60 -16.01 -5.57
CA TYR A 147 -12.10 -17.01 -6.52
C TYR A 147 -10.86 -16.50 -7.21
N TYR A 148 -9.78 -17.20 -6.91
CA TYR A 148 -8.44 -16.81 -7.21
C TYR A 148 -8.10 -16.61 -8.68
N ASN A 149 -8.33 -17.68 -9.44
CA ASN A 149 -7.85 -17.83 -10.80
C ASN A 149 -8.81 -17.19 -11.81
N SER A 150 -9.79 -16.44 -11.31
CA SER A 150 -10.76 -15.74 -12.13
C SER A 150 -10.21 -14.37 -12.50
N ILE A 151 -9.67 -14.27 -13.71
CA ILE A 151 -9.27 -12.99 -14.30
C ILE A 151 -10.40 -11.95 -14.21
N TRP A 152 -11.66 -12.38 -14.35
CA TRP A 152 -12.82 -11.51 -14.25
C TRP A 152 -13.04 -10.99 -12.82
N ALA A 153 -12.88 -11.83 -11.80
CA ALA A 153 -13.01 -11.40 -10.42
C ALA A 153 -11.93 -10.37 -10.05
N ASN A 154 -10.68 -10.65 -10.41
CA ASN A 154 -9.56 -9.73 -10.16
C ASN A 154 -9.70 -8.43 -10.95
N ALA A 155 -10.11 -8.50 -12.22
CA ALA A 155 -10.33 -7.32 -13.05
C ALA A 155 -11.49 -6.44 -12.52
N VAL A 156 -12.61 -7.05 -12.11
CA VAL A 156 -13.74 -6.32 -11.51
C VAL A 156 -13.33 -5.67 -10.19
N LEU A 157 -12.59 -6.38 -9.33
CA LEU A 157 -12.10 -5.85 -8.07
C LEU A 157 -11.16 -4.64 -8.30
N LEU A 158 -10.20 -4.79 -9.22
CA LEU A 158 -9.27 -3.72 -9.58
C LEU A 158 -10.00 -2.52 -10.19
N ALA A 159 -10.91 -2.75 -11.14
CA ALA A 159 -11.71 -1.69 -11.75
C ALA A 159 -12.55 -0.94 -10.70
N THR A 160 -13.12 -1.68 -9.74
CA THR A 160 -13.89 -1.10 -8.63
C THR A 160 -13.02 -0.23 -7.73
N ALA A 161 -11.84 -0.72 -7.34
CA ALA A 161 -10.89 0.05 -6.54
C ALA A 161 -10.45 1.33 -7.28
N LEU A 162 -10.09 1.23 -8.56
CA LEU A 162 -9.71 2.39 -9.39
C LEU A 162 -10.86 3.40 -9.52
N ALA A 163 -12.08 2.94 -9.80
CA ALA A 163 -13.26 3.80 -9.89
C ALA A 163 -13.53 4.53 -8.56
N LEU A 164 -13.33 3.86 -7.42
CA LEU A 164 -13.43 4.48 -6.10
C LEU A 164 -12.39 5.59 -5.93
N HIS A 165 -11.12 5.36 -6.28
CA HIS A 165 -10.09 6.39 -6.21
C HIS A 165 -10.38 7.58 -7.15
N LEU A 166 -10.89 7.32 -8.36
CA LEU A 166 -11.29 8.38 -9.28
C LEU A 166 -12.47 9.19 -8.74
N GLY A 167 -13.47 8.53 -8.15
CA GLY A 167 -14.61 9.20 -7.52
C GLY A 167 -14.20 10.05 -6.32
N LEU A 168 -13.31 9.53 -5.46
CA LEU A 168 -12.77 10.27 -4.31
C LEU A 168 -11.90 11.45 -4.78
N TRP A 169 -11.06 11.25 -5.79
CA TRP A 169 -10.28 12.34 -6.38
C TRP A 169 -11.20 13.46 -6.90
N TYR A 170 -12.25 13.11 -7.64
CA TYR A 170 -13.23 14.09 -8.13
C TYR A 170 -13.98 14.82 -7.00
N ALA A 171 -14.25 14.15 -5.88
CA ALA A 171 -14.96 14.73 -4.75
C ALA A 171 -14.08 15.62 -3.85
N PHE A 172 -12.79 15.28 -3.69
CA PHE A 172 -11.89 15.93 -2.73
C PHE A 172 -10.86 16.88 -3.33
N ASP A 173 -10.61 16.82 -4.64
CA ASP A 173 -9.74 17.76 -5.33
C ASP A 173 -10.62 18.84 -5.99
N PRO A 174 -10.83 20.02 -5.37
CA PRO A 174 -11.34 21.14 -6.14
C PRO A 174 -10.32 21.38 -7.26
N PHE A 175 -10.77 21.53 -8.50
CA PHE A 175 -9.94 21.92 -9.62
C PHE A 175 -9.26 23.27 -9.32
N ASP A 176 -8.18 23.25 -8.55
CA ASP A 176 -7.38 24.41 -8.25
C ASP A 176 -6.48 24.60 -9.47
N HIS A 177 -7.03 25.32 -10.45
CA HIS A 177 -6.31 25.75 -11.62
C HIS A 177 -5.14 26.62 -11.16
N ARG A 178 -3.99 25.99 -10.90
CA ARG A 178 -2.70 26.64 -10.57
C ARG A 178 -2.25 27.68 -11.60
N TYR A 179 -2.95 27.76 -12.73
CA TYR A 179 -2.78 28.77 -13.78
C TYR A 179 -4.00 29.70 -13.85
N ARG A 180 -4.46 30.25 -12.72
CA ARG A 180 -5.23 31.48 -12.80
C ARG A 180 -4.23 32.56 -13.18
N ILE A 181 -4.28 33.02 -14.43
CA ILE A 181 -3.56 34.22 -14.85
C ILE A 181 -4.08 35.34 -13.95
N GLU A 182 -3.32 35.73 -12.94
CA GLU A 182 -3.58 36.96 -12.21
C GLU A 182 -3.49 38.08 -13.25
N ALA A 183 -4.64 38.67 -13.58
CA ALA A 183 -4.65 39.87 -14.38
C ALA A 183 -3.74 40.88 -13.68
N ALA A 184 -2.66 41.25 -14.35
CA ALA A 184 -1.71 42.22 -13.84
C ALA A 184 -2.50 43.44 -13.34
N LYS A 185 -2.43 43.72 -12.03
CA LYS A 185 -2.88 45.01 -11.52
C LYS A 185 -2.00 46.07 -12.17
N THR A 186 -2.52 46.71 -13.22
CA THR A 186 -2.01 47.99 -13.68
C THR A 186 -2.14 48.95 -12.51
N ALA A 187 -0.99 49.42 -12.03
CA ALA A 187 -0.93 50.49 -11.05
C ALA A 187 -1.50 51.76 -11.70
N GLU A 188 -2.56 52.31 -11.12
CA GLU A 188 -2.95 53.71 -11.23
C GLU A 188 -2.77 54.38 -9.86
#